data_AF-A0A2G9MIG2-F1
#
_entry.id   AF-A0A2G9MIG2-F1
#
_cell.length_a   1.000
_cell.length_b   1.000
_cell.length_c   1.000
_cell.angle_alpha   90.00
_cell.angle_beta   90.00
_cell.angle_gamma   90.00
#
_symmetry.space_group_name_H-M   'P 1'
#
loop_
_entity.id
_entity.type
_entity.pdbx_description
1 polymer ?
#
loop_
_entity_poly.entity_id
_entity_poly.type
_entity_poly.pdbx_seq_one_letter_code
_entity_poly.pdbx_strand_id
1 'polypeptide(L)'
;MIKMPYNDILEKIQEKSGLSEEEIKEKIDGKLKQLSGLISKEGAAHIIANELGIKLFSALSGKLQIKNILVGMRSVEVVGKILRVFELREFNSKGRAGKVASFVIGDETGTIRIVMWGEQAENIEKLKENMIVKVIGGYVRENQTGKEVHLNDIGKLIINPEGETVGEVKEKISSKRKKINQLNENDSNIEILGTIVQVFDPRFFEICPECGKRARLKEDAFFCDIHGKVQQNYSFVLNVFLDDGTDNIRVVCFRNQALKLLNKTQEQMVEYKDNPEKFEEMKTELLGNIVKFVGKTTKNDMFDRLEFISQLVFPNPDPDDEITSLTKELEEAKAEKESMTEQVSDKGENEIQDTHNI
;
A
#
# COMPACT_ATOMS: atom_id res chain seq x y z
N MET A 1 -6.54 -21.22 -5.45
CA MET A 1 -5.39 -21.67 -6.26
C MET A 1 -4.31 -20.63 -6.11
N ILE A 2 -3.04 -21.03 -6.02
CA ILE A 2 -1.94 -20.05 -5.94
C ILE A 2 -1.85 -19.37 -7.32
N LYS A 3 -1.96 -18.04 -7.36
CA LYS A 3 -1.80 -17.28 -8.60
C LYS A 3 -0.33 -16.90 -8.73
N MET A 4 0.34 -17.45 -9.74
CA MET A 4 1.70 -17.08 -10.12
C MET A 4 1.64 -16.28 -11.42
N PRO A 5 2.32 -15.12 -11.53
CA PRO A 5 2.43 -14.37 -12.77
C PRO A 5 3.01 -15.22 -13.91
N TYR A 6 2.58 -14.95 -15.13
CA TYR A 6 3.04 -15.66 -16.33
C TYR A 6 4.57 -15.65 -16.48
N ASN A 7 5.20 -14.48 -16.26
CA ASN A 7 6.64 -14.31 -16.40
C ASN A 7 7.41 -15.15 -15.37
N ASP A 8 6.95 -15.20 -14.12
CA ASP A 8 7.56 -16.02 -13.06
C ASP A 8 7.46 -17.53 -13.38
N ILE A 9 6.37 -17.94 -14.03
CA ILE A 9 6.21 -19.33 -14.49
C ILE A 9 7.19 -19.63 -15.62
N LEU A 10 7.33 -18.73 -16.60
CA LEU A 10 8.29 -18.87 -17.70
C LEU A 10 9.72 -19.00 -17.18
N GLU A 11 10.15 -18.10 -16.30
CA GLU A 11 11.50 -18.09 -15.73
C GLU A 11 11.81 -19.42 -15.02
N LYS A 12 10.86 -19.93 -14.23
CA LYS A 12 10.99 -21.24 -13.58
C LYS A 12 11.00 -22.43 -14.54
N ILE A 13 10.21 -22.38 -15.60
CA ILE A 13 10.22 -23.43 -16.63
C ILE A 13 11.58 -23.40 -17.32
N GLN A 14 12.06 -22.23 -17.71
CA GLN A 14 13.35 -22.03 -18.37
C GLN A 14 14.51 -22.56 -17.50
N GLU A 15 14.56 -22.16 -16.23
CA GLU A 15 15.60 -22.57 -15.28
C GLU A 15 15.68 -24.09 -15.10
N LYS A 16 14.54 -24.79 -15.11
CA LYS A 16 14.47 -26.23 -14.84
C LYS A 16 14.39 -27.13 -16.07
N SER A 17 13.94 -26.62 -17.21
CA SER A 17 13.85 -27.38 -18.46
C SER A 17 15.06 -27.17 -19.37
N GLY A 18 15.78 -26.05 -19.23
CA GLY A 18 16.87 -25.67 -20.13
C GLY A 18 16.41 -25.30 -21.55
N LEU A 19 15.09 -25.19 -21.79
CA LEU A 19 14.51 -24.77 -23.08
C LEU A 19 14.66 -23.27 -23.28
N SER A 20 14.66 -22.83 -24.55
CA SER A 20 14.66 -21.39 -24.85
C SER A 20 13.29 -20.77 -24.51
N GLU A 21 13.27 -19.46 -24.27
CA GLU A 21 12.03 -18.75 -23.96
C GLU A 21 11.01 -18.86 -25.11
N GLU A 22 11.49 -18.86 -26.35
CA GLU A 22 10.69 -19.01 -27.57
C GLU A 22 10.03 -20.39 -27.65
N GLU A 23 10.77 -21.46 -27.39
CA GLU A 23 10.25 -22.83 -27.38
C GLU A 23 9.18 -23.03 -26.30
N ILE A 24 9.35 -22.40 -25.13
CA ILE A 24 8.38 -22.46 -24.05
C ILE A 24 7.09 -21.70 -24.46
N LYS A 25 7.23 -20.52 -25.05
CA LYS A 25 6.09 -19.73 -25.55
C LYS A 25 5.31 -20.48 -26.63
N GLU A 26 5.98 -21.10 -27.58
CA GLU A 26 5.32 -21.92 -28.61
C GLU A 26 4.52 -23.08 -28.03
N LYS A 27 5.09 -23.80 -27.05
CA LYS A 27 4.38 -24.89 -26.34
C LYS A 27 3.13 -24.37 -25.62
N ILE A 28 3.23 -23.21 -24.97
CA ILE A 28 2.12 -22.59 -24.25
C ILE A 28 1.02 -22.14 -25.21
N ASP A 29 1.37 -21.46 -26.30
CA ASP A 29 0.41 -21.00 -27.31
C ASP A 29 -0.24 -22.18 -28.04
N GLY A 30 0.52 -23.23 -28.33
CA GLY A 30 -0.01 -24.49 -28.84
C GLY A 30 -1.06 -25.09 -27.90
N LYS A 31 -0.79 -25.08 -26.59
CA LYS A 31 -1.74 -25.59 -25.58
C LYS A 31 -2.99 -24.72 -25.45
N LEU A 32 -2.84 -23.41 -25.56
CA LEU A 32 -3.94 -22.46 -25.50
C LEU A 32 -4.88 -22.61 -26.71
N LYS A 33 -4.32 -22.86 -27.90
CA LYS A 33 -5.08 -23.21 -29.12
C LYS A 33 -5.80 -24.55 -28.98
N GLN A 34 -5.14 -25.59 -28.46
CA GLN A 34 -5.75 -26.90 -28.25
C GLN A 34 -6.98 -26.84 -27.33
N LEU A 35 -6.93 -26.00 -26.31
CA LEU A 35 -8.02 -25.84 -25.33
C LEU A 35 -9.00 -24.73 -25.71
N SER A 36 -8.99 -24.27 -26.97
CA SER A 36 -9.98 -23.37 -27.57
C SER A 36 -10.26 -22.12 -26.73
N GLY A 37 -9.25 -21.57 -26.06
CA GLY A 37 -9.39 -20.37 -25.23
C GLY A 37 -10.17 -20.56 -23.91
N LEU A 38 -10.47 -21.80 -23.50
CA LEU A 38 -11.11 -22.10 -22.22
C LEU A 38 -10.20 -21.84 -21.01
N ILE A 39 -8.92 -21.58 -21.25
CA ILE A 39 -7.91 -21.35 -20.23
C ILE A 39 -7.14 -20.07 -20.49
N SER A 40 -6.64 -19.45 -19.41
CA SER A 40 -5.77 -18.29 -19.50
C SER A 40 -4.34 -18.69 -19.89
N LYS A 41 -3.52 -17.71 -20.30
CA LYS A 41 -2.09 -17.92 -20.59
C LYS A 41 -1.34 -18.51 -19.39
N GLU A 42 -1.65 -18.06 -18.18
CA GLU A 42 -1.09 -18.60 -16.93
C GLU A 42 -1.53 -20.06 -16.72
N GLY A 43 -2.79 -20.36 -17.00
CA GLY A 43 -3.31 -21.73 -16.96
C GLY A 43 -2.59 -22.66 -17.94
N ALA A 44 -2.34 -22.19 -19.17
CA ALA A 44 -1.58 -22.93 -20.17
C ALA A 44 -0.12 -23.16 -19.73
N ALA A 45 0.53 -22.13 -19.18
CA ALA A 45 1.88 -22.23 -18.63
C ALA A 45 1.97 -23.23 -17.47
N HIS A 46 0.98 -23.26 -16.59
CA HIS A 46 0.89 -24.26 -15.51
C HIS A 46 0.76 -25.69 -16.04
N ILE A 47 0.01 -25.91 -17.12
CA ILE A 47 -0.13 -27.22 -17.74
C ILE A 47 1.20 -27.67 -18.34
N ILE A 48 1.89 -26.80 -19.09
CA ILE A 48 3.20 -27.10 -19.66
C ILE A 48 4.23 -27.41 -18.57
N ALA A 49 4.24 -26.64 -17.48
CA ALA A 49 5.12 -26.94 -16.35
C ALA A 49 4.89 -28.34 -15.78
N ASN A 50 3.63 -28.75 -15.61
CA ASN A 50 3.30 -30.09 -15.13
C ASN A 50 3.65 -31.20 -16.15
N GLU A 51 3.45 -30.97 -17.45
CA GLU A 51 3.85 -31.90 -18.52
C GLU A 51 5.37 -32.12 -18.54
N LEU A 52 6.14 -31.07 -18.26
CA LEU A 52 7.59 -31.13 -18.11
C LEU A 52 8.04 -31.71 -16.76
N GLY A 53 7.12 -32.14 -15.90
CA GLY A 53 7.43 -32.66 -14.56
C GLY A 53 7.92 -31.60 -13.57
N ILE A 54 7.78 -30.31 -13.92
CA ILE A 54 8.28 -29.19 -13.13
C ILE A 54 7.25 -28.83 -12.07
N LYS A 55 7.54 -29.20 -10.82
CA LYS A 55 6.77 -28.72 -9.67
C LYS A 55 7.08 -27.24 -9.42
N LEU A 56 6.20 -26.35 -9.87
CA LEU A 56 6.32 -24.89 -9.68
C LEU A 56 6.30 -24.46 -8.20
N PHE A 57 5.75 -25.31 -7.33
CA PHE A 57 5.47 -25.01 -5.93
C PHE A 57 6.26 -25.87 -4.91
N SER A 58 7.18 -26.73 -5.35
CA SER A 58 7.80 -27.75 -4.45
C SER A 58 8.82 -27.22 -3.44
N ALA A 59 9.05 -25.91 -3.35
CA ALA A 59 10.10 -25.33 -2.51
C ALA A 59 9.64 -24.10 -1.69
N LEU A 60 8.36 -24.00 -1.35
CA LEU A 60 7.80 -22.85 -0.62
C LEU A 60 7.48 -23.15 0.86
N SER A 61 8.21 -24.09 1.46
CA SER A 61 8.14 -24.31 2.91
C SER A 61 9.25 -23.52 3.62
N GLY A 62 8.88 -22.77 4.64
CA GLY A 62 9.82 -22.00 5.48
C GLY A 62 9.82 -20.50 5.17
N LYS A 63 10.85 -19.82 5.67
CA LYS A 63 11.04 -18.36 5.54
C LYS A 63 11.15 -17.95 4.06
N LEU A 64 10.22 -17.13 3.60
CA LEU A 64 10.20 -16.56 2.25
C LEU A 64 10.68 -15.10 2.26
N GLN A 65 11.36 -14.73 1.18
CA GLN A 65 11.55 -13.33 0.79
C GLN A 65 10.23 -12.77 0.25
N ILE A 66 9.99 -11.47 0.46
CA ILE A 66 8.75 -10.79 0.12
C ILE A 66 8.41 -10.91 -1.38
N LYS A 67 9.41 -10.82 -2.28
CA LYS A 67 9.18 -10.98 -3.73
C LYS A 67 8.53 -12.32 -4.08
N ASN A 68 8.85 -13.38 -3.34
CA ASN A 68 8.41 -14.75 -3.60
C ASN A 68 7.03 -15.08 -3.00
N ILE A 69 6.41 -14.14 -2.28
CA ILE A 69 5.08 -14.32 -1.71
C ILE A 69 4.04 -14.19 -2.83
N LEU A 70 3.22 -15.24 -3.03
CA LEU A 70 2.20 -15.28 -4.08
C LEU A 70 0.79 -15.38 -3.50
N VAL A 71 -0.17 -14.81 -4.23
CA VAL A 71 -1.59 -14.82 -3.84
C VAL A 71 -2.08 -16.26 -3.74
N GLY A 72 -2.78 -16.59 -2.66
CA GLY A 72 -3.30 -17.93 -2.40
C GLY A 72 -2.34 -18.86 -1.66
N MET A 73 -1.10 -18.45 -1.39
CA MET A 73 -0.22 -19.16 -0.45
C MET A 73 -0.82 -19.16 0.96
N ARG A 74 -0.55 -20.23 1.72
CA ARG A 74 -0.95 -20.41 3.11
C ARG A 74 0.27 -20.78 3.94
N SER A 75 0.17 -20.58 5.25
CA SER A 75 1.23 -20.89 6.20
C SER A 75 2.57 -20.23 5.86
N VAL A 76 2.51 -19.00 5.37
CA VAL A 76 3.70 -18.25 4.94
C VAL A 76 4.48 -17.79 6.16
N GLU A 77 5.81 -17.93 6.10
CA GLU A 77 6.75 -17.34 7.03
C GLU A 77 7.52 -16.23 6.33
N VAL A 78 7.53 -15.03 6.89
CA VAL A 78 8.23 -13.86 6.34
C VAL A 78 8.83 -13.03 7.47
N VAL A 79 10.04 -12.52 7.25
CA VAL A 79 10.72 -11.58 8.15
C VAL A 79 10.90 -10.28 7.41
N GLY A 80 10.64 -9.17 8.09
CA GLY A 80 10.88 -7.86 7.51
C GLY A 80 10.95 -6.77 8.57
N LYS A 81 11.54 -5.65 8.18
CA LYS A 81 11.61 -4.43 8.99
C LYS A 81 10.30 -3.66 8.79
N ILE A 82 9.68 -3.22 9.89
CA ILE A 82 8.46 -2.41 9.85
C ILE A 82 8.79 -1.05 9.24
N LEU A 83 8.13 -0.76 8.12
CA LEU A 83 8.18 0.53 7.45
C LEU A 83 7.05 1.45 7.90
N ARG A 84 5.90 0.88 8.28
CA ARG A 84 4.71 1.66 8.64
C ARG A 84 3.78 0.89 9.54
N VAL A 85 3.19 1.56 10.51
CA VAL A 85 2.16 1.02 11.40
C VAL A 85 0.87 1.81 11.18
N PHE A 86 -0.26 1.13 10.95
CA PHE A 86 -1.58 1.76 10.82
C PHE A 86 -2.39 1.60 12.11
N GLU A 87 -3.40 2.45 12.30
CA GLU A 87 -4.25 2.43 13.48
C GLU A 87 -5.10 1.14 13.59
N LEU A 88 -5.35 0.69 14.81
CA LEU A 88 -6.35 -0.33 15.12
C LEU A 88 -7.73 0.17 14.71
N ARG A 89 -8.44 -0.64 13.93
CA ARG A 89 -9.83 -0.38 13.54
C ARG A 89 -10.70 -1.49 14.07
N GLU A 90 -11.89 -1.13 14.52
CA GLU A 90 -12.90 -2.11 14.89
C GLU A 90 -14.12 -1.94 14.00
N PHE A 91 -14.75 -3.06 13.65
CA PHE A 91 -15.93 -3.10 12.79
C PHE A 91 -16.99 -4.01 13.41
N ASN A 92 -18.24 -3.85 12.98
CA ASN A 92 -19.30 -4.78 13.31
C ASN A 92 -19.74 -5.46 12.02
N SER A 93 -19.61 -6.79 11.94
CA SER A 93 -20.04 -7.56 10.79
C SER A 93 -21.01 -8.65 11.25
N LYS A 94 -22.23 -8.63 10.69
CA LYS A 94 -23.30 -9.59 11.00
C LYS A 94 -23.58 -9.72 12.51
N GLY A 95 -23.53 -8.61 13.24
CA GLY A 95 -23.79 -8.56 14.68
C GLY A 95 -22.63 -9.00 15.56
N ARG A 96 -21.44 -9.29 15.00
CA ARG A 96 -20.21 -9.57 15.76
C ARG A 96 -19.22 -8.43 15.60
N ALA A 97 -18.73 -7.93 16.74
CA ALA A 97 -17.60 -7.01 16.74
C ALA A 97 -16.32 -7.75 16.30
N GLY A 98 -15.50 -7.08 15.49
CA GLY A 98 -14.21 -7.57 15.05
C GLY A 98 -13.18 -6.44 15.07
N LYS A 99 -11.91 -6.82 15.23
CA LYS A 99 -10.77 -5.90 15.19
C LYS A 99 -9.91 -6.20 13.97
N VAL A 100 -9.34 -5.17 13.38
CA VAL A 100 -8.40 -5.25 12.27
C VAL A 100 -7.35 -4.16 12.42
N ALA A 101 -6.08 -4.55 12.31
CA ALA A 101 -4.97 -3.64 12.25
C ALA A 101 -4.03 -4.07 11.12
N SER A 102 -3.19 -3.18 10.65
CA SER A 102 -2.23 -3.53 9.61
C SER A 102 -0.95 -2.75 9.75
N PHE A 103 0.12 -3.27 9.19
CA PHE A 103 1.41 -2.61 9.10
C PHE A 103 2.10 -3.05 7.80
N VAL A 104 3.13 -2.32 7.37
CA VAL A 104 3.93 -2.67 6.20
C VAL A 104 5.30 -3.11 6.68
N ILE A 105 5.77 -4.24 6.17
CA ILE A 105 7.15 -4.69 6.33
C ILE A 105 7.87 -4.63 4.99
N GLY A 106 9.19 -4.49 5.05
CA GLY A 106 10.04 -4.69 3.89
C GLY A 106 11.30 -5.47 4.20
N ASP A 107 11.86 -6.05 3.16
CA ASP A 107 13.14 -6.74 3.11
C ASP A 107 13.95 -6.24 1.89
N GLU A 108 15.07 -6.88 1.58
CA GLU A 108 15.94 -6.50 0.45
C GLU A 108 15.26 -6.73 -0.92
N THR A 109 14.13 -7.43 -0.94
CA THR A 109 13.41 -7.85 -2.14
C THR A 109 12.12 -7.08 -2.40
N GLY A 110 11.56 -6.42 -1.39
CA GLY A 110 10.40 -5.55 -1.57
C GLY A 110 9.64 -5.28 -0.27
N THR A 111 8.38 -4.85 -0.42
CA THR A 111 7.49 -4.51 0.69
C THR A 111 6.19 -5.30 0.60
N ILE A 112 5.59 -5.61 1.75
CA ILE A 112 4.28 -6.25 1.81
C ILE A 112 3.50 -5.78 3.03
N ARG A 113 2.18 -5.66 2.85
CA ARG A 113 1.26 -5.31 3.92
C ARG A 113 0.86 -6.56 4.69
N ILE A 114 0.98 -6.47 6.01
CA ILE A 114 0.49 -7.47 6.96
C ILE A 114 -0.83 -6.96 7.55
N VAL A 115 -1.87 -7.78 7.48
CA VAL A 115 -3.22 -7.47 8.01
C VAL A 115 -3.54 -8.45 9.13
N MET A 116 -3.64 -7.94 10.35
CA MET A 116 -3.95 -8.72 11.55
C MET A 116 -5.44 -8.59 11.88
N TRP A 117 -6.06 -9.71 12.22
CA TRP A 117 -7.48 -9.79 12.59
C TRP A 117 -7.64 -10.27 14.03
N GLY A 118 -8.74 -9.87 14.67
CA GLY A 118 -9.08 -10.36 16.01
C GLY A 118 -8.05 -9.95 17.07
N GLU A 119 -7.67 -10.88 17.94
CA GLU A 119 -6.68 -10.65 19.00
C GLU A 119 -5.31 -10.27 18.45
N GLN A 120 -4.93 -10.81 17.28
CA GLN A 120 -3.66 -10.44 16.64
C GLN A 120 -3.61 -8.93 16.33
N ALA A 121 -4.75 -8.29 16.05
CA ALA A 121 -4.81 -6.88 15.74
C ALA A 121 -4.33 -6.00 16.91
N GLU A 122 -4.51 -6.44 18.14
CA GLU A 122 -4.13 -5.70 19.35
C GLU A 122 -2.60 -5.59 19.52
N ASN A 123 -1.83 -6.50 18.90
CA ASN A 123 -0.37 -6.41 18.90
C ASN A 123 0.17 -5.14 18.21
N ILE A 124 -0.66 -4.44 17.43
CA ILE A 124 -0.28 -3.21 16.72
C ILE A 124 0.26 -2.13 17.66
N GLU A 125 -0.21 -2.07 18.91
CA GLU A 125 0.24 -1.09 19.92
C GLU A 125 1.71 -1.28 20.33
N LYS A 126 2.22 -2.51 20.17
CA LYS A 126 3.61 -2.87 20.47
C LYS A 126 4.54 -2.64 19.29
N LEU A 127 4.00 -2.34 18.10
CA LEU A 127 4.77 -2.18 16.88
C LEU A 127 5.16 -0.73 16.66
N LYS A 128 6.41 -0.54 16.24
CA LYS A 128 6.97 0.76 15.85
C LYS A 128 7.72 0.62 14.54
N GLU A 129 7.79 1.71 13.79
CA GLU A 129 8.65 1.80 12.61
C GLU A 129 10.09 1.44 13.00
N ASN A 130 10.81 0.82 12.06
CA ASN A 130 12.17 0.28 12.20
C ASN A 130 12.35 -1.00 13.02
N MET A 131 11.32 -1.56 13.65
CA MET A 131 11.43 -2.87 14.33
C MET A 131 11.51 -4.03 13.33
N ILE A 132 12.18 -5.11 13.68
CA ILE A 132 12.16 -6.35 12.88
C ILE A 132 11.05 -7.24 13.40
N VAL A 133 10.23 -7.77 12.50
CA VAL A 133 9.18 -8.73 12.86
C VAL A 133 9.24 -9.96 11.99
N LYS A 134 8.86 -11.08 12.59
CA LYS A 134 8.69 -12.38 11.92
C LYS A 134 7.25 -12.80 12.01
N VAL A 135 6.62 -12.93 10.85
CA VAL A 135 5.24 -13.39 10.69
C VAL A 135 5.29 -14.86 10.29
N ILE A 136 4.60 -15.71 11.04
CA ILE A 136 4.54 -17.16 10.81
C ILE A 136 3.08 -17.56 10.65
N GLY A 137 2.77 -18.41 9.67
CA GLY A 137 1.42 -18.95 9.51
C GLY A 137 0.45 -18.02 8.77
N GLY A 138 0.96 -16.97 8.11
CA GLY A 138 0.13 -16.03 7.36
C GLY A 138 -0.48 -16.65 6.10
N TYR A 139 -1.61 -16.12 5.63
CA TYR A 139 -2.19 -16.49 4.34
C TYR A 139 -2.29 -15.29 3.41
N VAL A 140 -2.01 -15.49 2.12
CA VAL A 140 -1.89 -14.38 1.17
C VAL A 140 -3.21 -14.16 0.45
N ARG A 141 -3.69 -12.93 0.49
CA ARG A 141 -4.84 -12.46 -0.29
C ARG A 141 -4.45 -11.30 -1.19
N GLU A 142 -5.33 -11.03 -2.13
CA GLU A 142 -5.22 -9.90 -3.05
C GLU A 142 -6.40 -8.96 -2.78
N ASN A 143 -6.12 -7.67 -2.72
CA ASN A 143 -7.13 -6.62 -2.64
C ASN A 143 -6.84 -5.55 -3.72
N GLN A 144 -7.60 -4.44 -3.71
CA GLN A 144 -7.44 -3.35 -4.67
C GLN A 144 -6.04 -2.68 -4.61
N THR A 145 -5.33 -2.80 -3.49
CA THR A 145 -4.00 -2.22 -3.28
C THR A 145 -2.85 -3.20 -3.51
N GLY A 146 -3.15 -4.45 -3.90
CA GLY A 146 -2.16 -5.49 -4.19
C GLY A 146 -2.26 -6.70 -3.26
N LYS A 147 -1.15 -7.45 -3.15
CA LYS A 147 -1.06 -8.65 -2.31
C LYS A 147 -0.79 -8.29 -0.85
N GLU A 148 -1.50 -8.96 0.06
CA GLU A 148 -1.41 -8.77 1.51
C GLU A 148 -1.27 -10.12 2.21
N VAL A 149 -0.48 -10.16 3.29
CA VAL A 149 -0.41 -11.31 4.18
C VAL A 149 -1.36 -11.08 5.34
N HIS A 150 -2.36 -11.95 5.47
CA HIS A 150 -3.30 -11.90 6.56
C HIS A 150 -2.84 -12.81 7.70
N LEU A 151 -2.96 -12.31 8.93
CA LEU A 151 -2.67 -13.02 10.16
C LEU A 151 -3.95 -13.14 10.99
N ASN A 152 -4.29 -14.38 11.35
CA ASN A 152 -5.37 -14.72 12.27
C ASN A 152 -4.80 -15.47 13.49
N ASP A 153 -5.67 -15.98 14.35
CA ASP A 153 -5.29 -16.64 15.62
C ASP A 153 -4.41 -17.89 15.46
N ILE A 154 -4.36 -18.49 14.26
CA ILE A 154 -3.49 -19.64 13.96
C ILE A 154 -2.04 -19.18 13.73
N GLY A 155 -1.85 -17.97 13.22
CA GLY A 155 -0.55 -17.41 12.95
C GLY A 155 0.12 -16.82 14.18
N LYS A 156 1.41 -16.52 14.06
CA LYS A 156 2.21 -15.92 15.13
C LYS A 156 2.98 -14.72 14.61
N LEU A 157 2.95 -13.64 15.38
CA LEU A 157 3.82 -12.48 15.21
C LEU A 157 4.93 -12.54 16.27
N ILE A 158 6.18 -12.57 15.85
CA ILE A 158 7.35 -12.46 16.74
C ILE A 158 7.97 -11.08 16.51
N ILE A 159 8.07 -10.31 17.59
CA ILE A 159 8.63 -8.97 17.61
C ILE A 159 10.09 -9.04 18.01
N ASN A 160 10.98 -8.44 17.24
CA ASN A 160 12.44 -8.50 17.41
C ASN A 160 12.96 -9.94 17.63
N PRO A 161 12.72 -10.85 16.68
CA PRO A 161 13.21 -12.23 16.76
C PRO A 161 14.74 -12.28 16.86
N GLU A 162 15.27 -13.09 17.79
CA GLU A 162 16.70 -13.32 17.93
C GLU A 162 17.30 -13.98 16.68
N GLY A 163 18.47 -13.50 16.25
CA GLY A 163 19.21 -14.07 15.11
C GLY A 163 18.69 -13.69 13.72
N GLU A 164 17.63 -12.88 13.64
CA GLU A 164 17.10 -12.40 12.37
C GLU A 164 17.58 -10.96 12.09
N THR A 165 18.21 -10.76 10.94
CA THR A 165 18.56 -9.43 10.43
C THR A 165 17.85 -9.18 9.12
N VAL A 166 17.55 -7.91 8.87
CA VAL A 166 17.02 -7.41 7.60
C VAL A 166 17.97 -6.32 7.16
N GLY A 167 18.51 -6.44 5.95
CA GLY A 167 19.40 -5.47 5.32
C GLY A 167 18.67 -4.19 4.92
N GLU A 168 19.25 -3.45 3.96
CA GLU A 168 18.60 -2.26 3.43
C GLU A 168 17.30 -2.63 2.72
N VAL A 169 16.20 -2.13 3.27
CA VAL A 169 14.89 -2.34 2.68
C VAL A 169 14.81 -1.57 1.38
N LYS A 170 14.53 -2.27 0.28
CA LYS A 170 14.16 -1.60 -0.97
C LYS A 170 12.77 -1.02 -0.77
N GLU A 171 12.68 0.23 -0.34
CA GLU A 171 11.43 0.99 -0.29
C GLU A 171 10.91 1.19 -1.72
N LYS A 172 10.29 0.16 -2.29
CA LYS A 172 9.23 0.38 -3.27
C LYS A 172 7.97 0.65 -2.49
N ILE A 173 7.83 1.86 -1.94
CA ILE A 173 6.49 2.42 -1.75
C ILE A 173 6.02 2.69 -3.18
N SER A 174 5.40 1.71 -3.84
CA SER A 174 4.95 1.84 -5.22
C SER A 174 3.67 2.67 -5.30
N SER A 175 3.68 3.86 -4.69
CA SER A 175 2.63 4.84 -4.92
C SER A 175 2.92 5.52 -6.26
N LYS A 176 1.97 5.40 -7.18
CA LYS A 176 2.06 6.12 -8.45
C LYS A 176 1.82 7.60 -8.18
N ARG A 177 2.75 8.45 -8.60
CA ARG A 177 2.56 9.91 -8.56
C ARG A 177 1.50 10.33 -9.58
N LYS A 178 0.59 11.21 -9.17
CA LYS A 178 -0.38 11.86 -10.05
C LYS A 178 -0.43 13.36 -9.80
N LYS A 179 -0.80 14.11 -10.84
CA LYS A 179 -1.21 15.52 -10.69
C LYS A 179 -2.61 15.60 -10.08
N ILE A 180 -2.89 16.68 -9.36
CA ILE A 180 -4.15 16.85 -8.63
C ILE A 180 -5.34 16.81 -9.61
N ASN A 181 -5.24 17.47 -10.76
CA ASN A 181 -6.29 17.46 -11.79
C ASN A 181 -6.56 16.09 -12.44
N GLN A 182 -5.71 15.10 -12.22
CA GLN A 182 -5.83 13.73 -12.76
C GLN A 182 -6.38 12.73 -11.74
N LEU A 183 -6.68 13.19 -10.53
CA LEU A 183 -7.23 12.35 -9.47
C LEU A 183 -8.66 11.90 -9.79
N ASN A 184 -8.96 10.64 -9.48
CA ASN A 184 -10.28 10.02 -9.68
C ASN A 184 -10.87 9.63 -8.33
N GLU A 185 -12.19 9.43 -8.19
CA GLU A 185 -12.81 9.06 -6.91
C GLU A 185 -12.28 7.74 -6.29
N ASN A 186 -11.79 6.82 -7.12
CA ASN A 186 -11.33 5.49 -6.73
C ASN A 186 -9.80 5.37 -6.58
N ASP A 187 -9.07 6.47 -6.66
CA ASP A 187 -7.62 6.44 -6.51
C ASP A 187 -7.20 6.02 -5.10
N SER A 188 -6.36 5.00 -5.03
CA SER A 188 -5.83 4.46 -3.80
C SER A 188 -4.33 4.26 -3.91
N ASN A 189 -3.61 4.59 -2.84
CA ASN A 189 -2.15 4.57 -2.78
C ASN A 189 -1.51 5.46 -3.88
N ILE A 190 -2.08 6.64 -4.08
CA ILE A 190 -1.55 7.67 -4.98
C ILE A 190 -0.68 8.64 -4.20
N GLU A 191 0.38 9.10 -4.84
CA GLU A 191 1.23 10.16 -4.34
C GLU A 191 0.89 11.50 -5.00
N ILE A 192 0.79 12.55 -4.19
CA ILE A 192 0.67 13.94 -4.64
C ILE A 192 1.76 14.78 -3.94
N LEU A 193 2.33 15.71 -4.70
CA LEU A 193 3.33 16.66 -4.22
C LEU A 193 2.83 18.06 -4.56
N GLY A 194 2.78 18.94 -3.56
CA GLY A 194 2.36 20.32 -3.78
C GLY A 194 2.67 21.22 -2.58
N THR A 195 2.24 22.47 -2.69
CA THR A 195 2.44 23.51 -1.69
C THR A 195 1.20 23.67 -0.84
N ILE A 196 1.36 23.81 0.48
CA ILE A 196 0.24 24.11 1.38
C ILE A 196 -0.15 25.59 1.18
N VAL A 197 -1.36 25.81 0.67
CA VAL A 197 -1.90 27.16 0.40
C VAL A 197 -2.93 27.61 1.45
N GLN A 198 -3.48 26.68 2.22
CA GLN A 198 -4.40 26.99 3.31
C GLN A 198 -4.33 25.93 4.40
N VAL A 199 -4.40 26.37 5.66
CA VAL A 199 -4.48 25.50 6.84
C VAL A 199 -5.72 25.86 7.64
N PHE A 200 -6.52 24.86 8.01
CA PHE A 200 -7.70 25.04 8.87
C PHE A 200 -7.37 24.74 10.32
N ASP A 201 -8.23 25.22 11.23
CA ASP A 201 -8.15 24.81 12.63
C ASP A 201 -8.35 23.29 12.78
N PRO A 202 -7.57 22.64 13.66
CA PRO A 202 -7.75 21.25 13.98
C PRO A 202 -9.12 21.04 14.64
N ARG A 203 -9.87 20.07 14.13
CA ARG A 203 -11.16 19.68 14.72
C ARG A 203 -10.93 18.54 15.70
N PHE A 204 -11.17 18.79 16.97
CA PHE A 204 -11.09 17.81 18.05
C PHE A 204 -12.41 17.06 18.23
N PHE A 205 -12.33 15.80 18.63
CA PHE A 205 -13.48 15.00 19.01
C PHE A 205 -13.08 13.99 20.09
N GLU A 206 -14.06 13.66 20.93
CA GLU A 206 -13.86 12.81 22.09
C GLU A 206 -13.80 11.34 21.66
N ILE A 207 -12.82 10.63 22.18
CA ILE A 207 -12.60 9.21 21.91
C ILE A 207 -12.45 8.41 23.21
N CYS A 208 -12.79 7.13 23.12
CA CYS A 208 -12.49 6.15 24.14
C CYS A 208 -10.98 5.90 24.21
N PRO A 209 -10.34 5.98 25.39
CA PRO A 209 -8.91 5.70 25.54
C PRO A 209 -8.56 4.23 25.26
N GLU A 210 -9.51 3.30 25.38
CA GLU A 210 -9.28 1.86 25.19
C GLU A 210 -9.39 1.39 23.73
N CYS A 211 -10.30 1.94 22.93
CA CYS A 211 -10.45 1.53 21.51
C CYS A 211 -10.35 2.67 20.49
N GLY A 212 -10.19 3.91 20.90
CA GLY A 212 -10.11 5.07 20.00
C GLY A 212 -11.42 5.43 19.27
N LYS A 213 -12.54 4.75 19.55
CA LYS A 213 -13.86 5.09 18.99
C LYS A 213 -14.43 6.34 19.62
N ARG A 214 -15.35 6.99 18.92
CA ARG A 214 -16.02 8.20 19.39
C ARG A 214 -16.75 7.94 20.72
N ALA A 215 -16.38 8.70 21.74
CA ALA A 215 -17.09 8.74 23.01
C ALA A 215 -18.16 9.84 22.96
N ARG A 216 -19.31 9.62 23.59
CA ARG A 216 -20.40 10.59 23.64
C ARG A 216 -20.64 11.04 25.07
N LEU A 217 -20.86 12.32 25.28
CA LEU A 217 -21.24 12.86 26.58
C LEU A 217 -22.68 12.46 26.91
N LYS A 218 -22.90 11.82 28.07
CA LYS A 218 -24.22 11.56 28.66
C LYS A 218 -24.14 11.78 30.16
N GLU A 219 -25.06 12.57 30.72
CA GLU A 219 -25.25 12.72 32.18
C GLU A 219 -23.92 12.91 32.95
N ASP A 220 -23.07 13.83 32.46
CA ASP A 220 -21.76 14.19 33.02
C ASP A 220 -20.66 13.13 32.97
N ALA A 221 -20.80 12.10 32.13
CA ALA A 221 -19.73 11.16 31.83
C ALA A 221 -19.63 10.83 30.33
N PHE A 222 -18.43 10.49 29.88
CA PHE A 222 -18.20 10.01 28.51
C PHE A 222 -18.51 8.54 28.41
N PHE A 223 -19.30 8.16 27.41
CA PHE A 223 -19.67 6.78 27.14
C PHE A 223 -19.18 6.32 25.77
N CYS A 224 -18.50 5.18 25.76
CA CYS A 224 -18.17 4.40 24.58
C CYS A 224 -19.20 3.28 24.41
N ASP A 225 -19.61 2.99 23.17
CA ASP A 225 -20.56 1.91 22.87
C ASP A 225 -20.05 0.49 23.24
N ILE A 226 -18.76 0.36 23.58
CA ILE A 226 -18.11 -0.93 23.90
C ILE A 226 -17.70 -0.98 25.37
N HIS A 227 -16.95 0.01 25.84
CA HIS A 227 -16.37 0.02 27.19
C HIS A 227 -17.25 0.72 28.23
N GLY A 228 -18.43 1.21 27.83
CA GLY A 228 -19.31 1.93 28.74
C GLY A 228 -18.70 3.26 29.17
N LYS A 229 -18.66 3.52 30.49
CA LYS A 229 -18.16 4.79 31.04
C LYS A 229 -16.64 4.86 30.94
N VAL A 230 -16.14 5.89 30.25
CA VAL A 230 -14.71 6.08 29.97
C VAL A 230 -14.23 7.46 30.41
N GLN A 231 -12.93 7.60 30.64
CA GLN A 231 -12.30 8.90 30.84
C GLN A 231 -12.19 9.65 29.52
N GLN A 232 -12.20 10.98 29.59
CA GLN A 232 -12.09 11.83 28.41
C GLN A 232 -10.71 11.67 27.74
N ASN A 233 -10.70 11.43 26.44
CA ASN A 233 -9.51 11.49 25.60
C ASN A 233 -9.91 12.11 24.25
N TYR A 234 -8.95 12.66 23.51
CA TYR A 234 -9.22 13.41 22.29
C TYR A 234 -8.44 12.85 21.10
N SER A 235 -9.10 12.86 19.95
CA SER A 235 -8.47 12.72 18.65
C SER A 235 -8.81 13.94 17.80
N PHE A 236 -8.08 14.13 16.71
CA PHE A 236 -8.16 15.34 15.92
C PHE A 236 -7.95 15.08 14.44
N VAL A 237 -8.54 15.97 13.65
CA VAL A 237 -8.38 16.03 12.19
C VAL A 237 -7.94 17.44 11.81
N LEU A 238 -6.80 17.52 11.13
CA LEU A 238 -6.33 18.73 10.49
C LEU A 238 -6.67 18.66 9.00
N ASN A 239 -7.19 19.74 8.43
CA ASN A 239 -7.38 19.84 6.99
C ASN A 239 -6.48 20.94 6.44
N VAL A 240 -5.91 20.69 5.26
CA VAL A 240 -5.12 21.66 4.51
C VAL A 240 -5.56 21.67 3.05
N PHE A 241 -5.35 22.77 2.33
CA PHE A 241 -5.39 22.76 0.87
C PHE A 241 -3.98 22.65 0.33
N LEU A 242 -3.81 21.73 -0.62
CA LEU A 242 -2.58 21.51 -1.36
C LEU A 242 -2.79 21.96 -2.80
N ASP A 243 -1.82 22.68 -3.35
CA ASP A 243 -1.80 23.15 -4.74
C ASP A 243 -0.51 22.63 -5.42
N ASP A 244 -0.63 21.98 -6.58
CA ASP A 244 0.51 21.44 -7.35
C ASP A 244 0.77 22.19 -8.67
N GLY A 245 0.14 23.35 -8.83
CA GLY A 245 0.12 24.17 -10.03
C GLY A 245 -0.87 23.71 -11.11
N THR A 246 -1.47 22.52 -10.98
CA THR A 246 -2.48 22.01 -11.93
C THR A 246 -3.90 22.16 -11.41
N ASP A 247 -4.10 21.97 -10.11
CA ASP A 247 -5.36 22.18 -9.40
C ASP A 247 -5.09 22.25 -7.88
N ASN A 248 -6.11 22.53 -7.09
CA ASN A 248 -6.07 22.47 -5.63
C ASN A 248 -6.95 21.35 -5.08
N ILE A 249 -6.53 20.72 -3.99
CA ILE A 249 -7.33 19.70 -3.31
C ILE A 249 -7.26 19.82 -1.80
N ARG A 250 -8.39 19.54 -1.16
CA ARG A 250 -8.45 19.43 0.30
C ARG A 250 -7.84 18.10 0.74
N VAL A 251 -6.78 18.18 1.54
CA VAL A 251 -6.14 17.04 2.18
C VAL A 251 -6.62 16.92 3.62
N VAL A 252 -7.07 15.72 4.00
CA VAL A 252 -7.55 15.38 5.35
C VAL A 252 -6.47 14.57 6.07
N CYS A 253 -5.94 15.13 7.15
CA CYS A 253 -4.90 14.54 7.98
C CYS A 253 -5.49 14.10 9.33
N PHE A 254 -5.70 12.79 9.49
CA PHE A 254 -6.11 12.19 10.76
C PHE A 254 -4.93 12.05 11.72
N ARG A 255 -5.13 12.36 13.00
CA ARG A 255 -4.22 12.14 14.15
C ARG A 255 -2.73 11.99 13.79
N ASN A 256 -2.26 10.79 13.49
CA ASN A 256 -0.84 10.51 13.19
C ASN A 256 -0.29 11.36 12.04
N GLN A 257 -1.10 11.60 11.00
CA GLN A 257 -0.73 12.41 9.85
C GLN A 257 -0.67 13.90 10.21
N ALA A 258 -1.57 14.36 11.08
CA ALA A 258 -1.50 15.72 11.61
C ALA A 258 -0.28 15.90 12.51
N LEU A 259 0.01 14.95 13.40
CA LEU A 259 1.20 14.95 14.26
C LEU A 259 2.50 15.00 13.45
N LYS A 260 2.61 14.14 12.43
CA LYS A 260 3.76 14.10 11.52
C LYS A 260 3.89 15.41 10.72
N LEU A 261 2.79 15.94 10.17
CA LEU A 261 2.81 17.19 9.40
C LEU A 261 3.27 18.38 10.25
N LEU A 262 2.81 18.45 11.49
CA LEU A 262 3.10 19.56 12.41
C LEU A 262 4.40 19.38 13.18
N ASN A 263 4.99 18.17 13.15
CA ASN A 263 6.09 17.77 14.01
C ASN A 263 5.81 18.05 15.51
N LYS A 264 4.61 17.66 15.97
CA LYS A 264 4.15 17.83 17.36
C LYS A 264 3.78 16.50 18.00
N THR A 265 3.73 16.49 19.33
CA THR A 265 3.19 15.36 20.10
C THR A 265 1.68 15.50 20.31
N GLN A 266 1.04 14.43 20.79
CA GLN A 266 -0.40 14.46 21.08
C GLN A 266 -0.74 15.46 22.18
N GLU A 267 0.11 15.57 23.19
CA GLU A 267 -0.07 16.49 24.32
C GLU A 267 -0.07 17.94 23.82
N GLN A 268 0.92 18.29 22.99
CA GLN A 268 1.00 19.62 22.36
C GLN A 268 -0.20 19.90 21.46
N MET A 269 -0.70 18.89 20.75
CA MET A 269 -1.90 19.04 19.94
C MET A 269 -3.15 19.31 20.78
N VAL A 270 -3.29 18.67 21.93
CA VAL A 270 -4.43 18.89 22.82
C VAL A 270 -4.41 20.29 23.44
N GLU A 271 -3.23 20.90 23.66
CA GLU A 271 -3.14 22.29 24.14
C GLU A 271 -3.81 23.31 23.20
N TYR A 272 -3.78 23.07 21.88
CA TYR A 272 -4.46 23.92 20.89
C TYR A 272 -5.99 23.83 20.98
N LYS A 273 -6.54 22.77 21.58
CA LYS A 273 -7.99 22.68 21.84
C LYS A 273 -8.44 23.77 22.81
N ASP A 274 -7.65 23.99 23.87
CA ASP A 274 -7.98 24.93 24.94
C ASP A 274 -7.47 26.34 24.63
N ASN A 275 -6.47 26.47 23.76
CA ASN A 275 -5.93 27.75 23.30
C ASN A 275 -5.82 27.80 21.76
N PRO A 276 -6.95 27.96 21.03
CA PRO A 276 -6.95 27.95 19.56
C PRO A 276 -6.07 29.04 18.93
N GLU A 277 -5.94 30.20 19.56
CA GLU A 277 -5.17 31.32 19.03
C GLU A 277 -3.68 30.99 18.86
N LYS A 278 -3.14 30.10 19.70
CA LYS A 278 -1.73 29.64 19.57
C LYS A 278 -1.50 28.83 18.30
N PHE A 279 -2.55 28.34 17.66
CA PHE A 279 -2.43 27.57 16.42
C PHE A 279 -2.22 28.49 15.20
N GLU A 280 -2.47 29.79 15.30
CA GLU A 280 -2.24 30.74 14.19
C GLU A 280 -0.76 30.83 13.78
N GLU A 281 0.16 30.73 14.74
CA GLU A 281 1.60 30.66 14.48
C GLU A 281 1.93 29.42 13.64
N MET A 282 1.38 28.26 14.01
CA MET A 282 1.55 27.01 13.26
C MET A 282 0.97 27.09 11.85
N LYS A 283 -0.18 27.75 11.66
CA LYS A 283 -0.74 27.95 10.30
C LYS A 283 0.24 28.75 9.45
N THR A 284 0.81 29.82 9.99
CA THR A 284 1.76 30.68 9.28
C THR A 284 3.04 29.93 8.91
N GLU A 285 3.56 29.09 9.80
CA GLU A 285 4.74 28.26 9.54
C GLU A 285 4.53 27.19 8.46
N LEU A 286 3.30 26.68 8.31
CA LEU A 286 2.97 25.64 7.33
C LEU A 286 2.69 26.19 5.93
N LEU A 287 2.19 27.43 5.84
CA LEU A 287 1.85 28.05 4.57
C LEU A 287 3.11 28.21 3.71
N GLY A 288 3.01 27.77 2.45
CA GLY A 288 4.12 27.82 1.50
C GLY A 288 5.07 26.63 1.57
N ASN A 289 4.92 25.72 2.54
CA ASN A 289 5.75 24.51 2.58
C ASN A 289 5.31 23.52 1.50
N ILE A 290 6.32 22.95 0.83
CA ILE A 290 6.13 21.84 -0.10
C ILE A 290 6.01 20.56 0.73
N VAL A 291 4.95 19.81 0.49
CA VAL A 291 4.65 18.58 1.23
C VAL A 291 4.24 17.49 0.26
N LYS A 292 4.75 16.29 0.52
CA LYS A 292 4.37 15.07 -0.20
C LYS A 292 3.37 14.28 0.63
N PHE A 293 2.26 13.91 0.01
CA PHE A 293 1.23 13.06 0.61
C PHE A 293 1.05 11.79 -0.19
N VAL A 294 0.92 10.65 0.51
CA VAL A 294 0.44 9.41 -0.10
C VAL A 294 -0.89 9.06 0.54
N GLY A 295 -1.87 8.68 -0.26
CA GLY A 295 -3.20 8.47 0.26
C GLY A 295 -4.18 7.93 -0.75
N LYS A 296 -5.45 8.22 -0.49
CA LYS A 296 -6.56 7.86 -1.36
C LYS A 296 -7.46 9.06 -1.55
N THR A 297 -8.14 9.10 -2.66
CA THR A 297 -9.22 10.03 -2.93
C THR A 297 -10.52 9.49 -2.36
N THR A 298 -11.43 10.37 -1.98
CA THR A 298 -12.81 10.02 -1.63
C THR A 298 -13.70 11.16 -2.06
N LYS A 299 -14.84 10.85 -2.68
CA LYS A 299 -15.86 11.86 -2.98
C LYS A 299 -16.61 12.20 -1.70
N ASN A 300 -16.76 13.48 -1.43
CA ASN A 300 -17.64 13.95 -0.37
C ASN A 300 -19.01 14.26 -0.96
N ASP A 301 -19.96 13.33 -0.83
CA ASP A 301 -21.30 13.43 -1.41
C ASP A 301 -22.07 14.68 -0.96
N MET A 302 -21.79 15.18 0.25
CA MET A 302 -22.47 16.36 0.79
C MET A 302 -22.05 17.67 0.10
N PHE A 303 -20.81 17.74 -0.38
CA PHE A 303 -20.22 18.95 -0.97
C PHE A 303 -19.89 18.79 -2.46
N ASP A 304 -20.21 17.63 -3.04
CA ASP A 304 -19.92 17.24 -4.43
C ASP A 304 -18.48 17.57 -4.87
N ARG A 305 -17.50 17.21 -4.03
CA ARG A 305 -16.08 17.46 -4.30
C ARG A 305 -15.19 16.29 -3.90
N LEU A 306 -14.03 16.18 -4.54
CA LEU A 306 -12.99 15.24 -4.15
C LEU A 306 -12.24 15.75 -2.92
N GLU A 307 -11.97 14.84 -1.98
CA GLU A 307 -11.08 15.05 -0.85
C GLU A 307 -9.98 13.99 -0.87
N PHE A 308 -8.76 14.39 -0.51
CA PHE A 308 -7.61 13.48 -0.42
C PHE A 308 -7.41 13.07 1.03
N ILE A 309 -7.61 11.79 1.33
CA ILE A 309 -7.38 11.24 2.67
C ILE A 309 -5.91 10.84 2.78
N SER A 310 -5.14 11.61 3.55
CA SER A 310 -3.74 11.34 3.82
C SER A 310 -3.58 10.02 4.58
N GLN A 311 -2.73 9.14 4.07
CA GLN A 311 -2.27 7.93 4.75
C GLN A 311 -0.78 8.04 5.12
N LEU A 312 -0.04 8.85 4.36
CA LEU A 312 1.32 9.30 4.65
C LEU A 312 1.46 10.80 4.40
N VAL A 313 2.37 11.38 5.16
CA VAL A 313 2.85 12.73 4.96
C VAL A 313 4.36 12.71 5.10
N PHE A 314 5.04 13.36 4.18
CA PHE A 314 6.46 13.64 4.25
C PHE A 314 6.59 15.16 4.26
N PRO A 315 6.72 15.77 5.45
CA PRO A 315 7.00 17.19 5.57
C PRO A 315 8.38 17.46 4.97
N ASN A 316 8.50 18.50 4.14
CA ASN A 316 9.76 18.95 3.54
C ASN A 316 10.50 17.82 2.78
N PRO A 317 9.94 17.31 1.67
CA PRO A 317 10.60 16.30 0.85
C PRO A 317 11.95 16.83 0.33
N ASP A 318 12.98 15.97 0.35
CA ASP A 318 14.34 16.31 -0.07
C ASP A 318 14.40 16.56 -1.60
N PRO A 319 14.87 17.74 -2.05
CA PRO A 319 15.01 18.03 -3.47
C PRO A 319 15.85 17.01 -4.26
N ASP A 320 16.93 16.47 -3.67
CA ASP A 320 17.82 15.55 -4.37
C ASP A 320 17.16 14.18 -4.60
N ASP A 321 16.43 13.69 -3.60
CA ASP A 321 15.62 12.48 -3.71
C ASP A 321 14.53 12.64 -4.78
N GLU A 322 13.89 13.81 -4.83
CA GLU A 322 12.83 14.12 -5.79
C GLU A 322 13.37 14.21 -7.23
N ILE A 323 14.53 14.83 -7.44
CA ILE A 323 15.21 14.86 -8.74
C ILE A 323 15.54 13.44 -9.20
N THR A 324 16.04 12.61 -8.30
CA THR A 324 16.38 11.21 -8.60
C THR A 324 15.14 10.42 -9.01
N SER A 325 14.04 10.56 -8.26
CA SER A 325 12.77 9.90 -8.57
C SER A 325 12.22 10.33 -9.93
N LEU A 326 12.23 11.65 -10.21
CA LEU A 326 11.75 12.20 -11.48
C LEU A 326 12.61 11.73 -12.65
N THR A 327 13.94 11.69 -12.50
CA THR A 327 14.86 11.23 -13.55
C THR A 327 14.57 9.78 -13.93
N LYS A 328 14.38 8.93 -12.91
CA LYS A 328 14.03 7.53 -13.09
C LYS A 328 12.68 7.34 -13.79
N GLU A 329 11.63 8.05 -13.37
CA GLU A 329 10.32 8.00 -14.05
C GLU A 329 10.43 8.42 -15.52
N LEU A 330 11.29 9.40 -15.81
CA LEU A 330 11.52 9.91 -17.16
C LEU A 330 12.30 8.92 -18.04
N GLU A 331 13.24 8.17 -17.45
CA GLU A 331 13.93 7.05 -18.10
C GLU A 331 12.98 5.88 -18.37
N GLU A 332 12.16 5.48 -17.40
CA GLU A 332 11.15 4.43 -17.56
C GLU A 332 10.14 4.79 -18.67
N ALA A 333 9.64 6.03 -18.69
CA ALA A 333 8.74 6.51 -19.73
C ALA A 333 9.39 6.60 -21.13
N LYS A 334 10.70 6.87 -21.20
CA LYS A 334 11.47 6.84 -22.46
C LYS A 334 11.62 5.40 -22.97
N ALA A 335 11.98 4.46 -22.10
CA ALA A 335 12.09 3.04 -22.45
C ALA A 335 10.75 2.45 -22.91
N GLU A 336 9.65 2.83 -22.27
CA GLU A 336 8.30 2.44 -22.72
C GLU A 336 7.99 3.01 -24.11
N LYS A 337 8.33 4.27 -24.38
CA LYS A 337 8.13 4.86 -25.72
C LYS A 337 9.01 4.21 -26.78
N GLU A 338 10.27 3.93 -26.49
CA GLU A 338 11.19 3.27 -27.42
C GLU A 338 10.71 1.86 -27.77
N SER A 339 10.31 1.06 -26.77
CA SER A 339 9.72 -0.27 -27.02
C SER A 339 8.41 -0.24 -27.81
N MET A 340 7.57 0.78 -27.60
CA MET A 340 6.37 0.98 -28.42
C MET A 340 6.68 1.44 -29.85
N THR A 341 7.80 2.14 -30.07
CA THR A 341 8.21 2.60 -31.39
C THR A 341 8.80 1.45 -32.21
N GLU A 342 9.59 0.57 -31.57
CA GLU A 342 10.12 -0.66 -32.20
C GLU A 342 9.01 -1.64 -32.60
N GLN A 343 7.96 -1.79 -31.79
CA GLN A 343 6.80 -2.64 -32.13
C GLN A 343 5.96 -2.10 -33.30
N VAL A 344 6.05 -0.80 -33.62
CA VAL A 344 5.37 -0.18 -34.76
C VAL A 344 6.22 -0.31 -36.03
N SER A 345 7.55 -0.25 -35.94
CA SER A 345 8.43 -0.54 -37.09
C SER A 345 8.38 -2.00 -37.53
N ASP A 346 8.28 -2.95 -36.60
CA ASP A 346 8.24 -4.39 -36.90
C ASP A 346 6.92 -4.83 -37.60
N LYS A 347 5.84 -4.06 -37.40
CA LYS A 347 4.57 -4.25 -38.13
C LYS A 347 4.58 -3.59 -39.51
N GLY A 348 5.32 -2.49 -39.67
CA GLY A 348 5.46 -1.79 -40.95
C GLY A 348 6.33 -2.55 -41.96
N GLU A 349 7.34 -3.29 -41.50
CA GLU A 349 8.21 -4.08 -42.41
C GLU A 349 7.55 -5.39 -42.89
N ASN A 350 6.67 -5.99 -42.08
CA ASN A 350 5.93 -7.21 -42.47
C ASN A 350 4.79 -6.95 -43.48
N GLU A 351 4.24 -5.73 -43.58
CA GLU A 351 3.22 -5.41 -44.59
C GLU A 351 3.80 -5.06 -45.97
N ILE A 352 5.10 -4.74 -46.06
CA ILE A 352 5.74 -4.36 -47.34
C ILE A 352 6.22 -5.59 -48.12
N GLN A 353 6.46 -6.74 -47.48
CA GLN A 353 6.88 -7.97 -48.18
C GLN A 353 5.73 -8.71 -48.88
N ASP A 354 4.46 -8.45 -48.55
CA ASP A 354 3.30 -9.12 -49.15
C ASP A 354 2.74 -8.45 -50.41
N THR A 355 3.33 -7.34 -50.89
CA THR A 355 2.85 -6.61 -52.08
C THR A 355 3.68 -6.80 -53.35
N HIS A 356 4.62 -7.75 -53.38
CA HIS A 356 5.45 -8.04 -54.57
C HIS A 356 5.29 -9.46 -55.15
N ASN A 357 4.15 -10.10 -54.91
CA ASN A 357 3.75 -11.36 -55.58
C ASN A 357 2.30 -11.30 -56.09
N ILE A 358 2.04 -10.48 -57.10
CA ILE A 358 0.86 -10.60 -57.98
C ILE A 358 1.31 -10.42 -59.42
#